data_AF-A0MWC5-F1
#
_entry.id   AF-A0MWC5-F1
#
_cell.length_a   1.000
_cell.length_b   1.000
_cell.length_c   1.000
_cell.angle_alpha   90.00
_cell.angle_beta   90.00
_cell.angle_gamma   90.00
#
_symmetry.space_group_name_H-M   'P 1'
#
loop_
_entity.id
_entity.type
_entity.pdbx_description
1 polymer ?
#
loop_
_entity_poly.entity_id
_entity_poly.type
_entity_poly.pdbx_seq_one_letter_code
_entity_poly.pdbx_strand_id
1 'polypeptide(L)'
;MVRLPCPLLLLLPLLRVSAATPEPCQIDDEDVRCVCNFTHPQPDWSSALQCMAAVEVEIRGGGRSLEEFLLKSASANPKQYADMLKALRLRRLTVGAARSPAQILALVLHALGFSRLKELTLEDLEVTGQVPPPLQETPGLALTTFRLRNVSWATGGAWLGELQQWLQPSLKVLKVAQASSLAFPCAQLRAFPALTTLDLSDNPGLGERGLTAALCPRKFPALEDLALRNAGMETPSGVCAALAGAGVQPHRLDLSHNSLRATAAGARECVWPAALSSLNLSFAELEQVPKGLPPKLTVLDLSCNKLNRAPRPEELPAVDDLTLEGNPYMDPEALQHQEDPMASGVVPPCARSALTMGVSGTLALLQGARGFA
;
A
#
# COMPACT_ATOMS: atom_id res chain seq x y z
N MET A 1 52.48 30.85 38.09
CA MET A 1 52.35 30.98 36.62
C MET A 1 51.06 30.27 36.21
N VAL A 2 50.01 31.05 36.01
CA VAL A 2 48.66 30.56 35.67
C VAL A 2 48.59 30.39 34.16
N ARG A 3 48.31 29.17 33.69
CA ARG A 3 48.08 28.88 32.27
C ARG A 3 46.75 29.55 31.85
N LEU A 4 46.80 30.41 30.82
CA LEU A 4 45.60 30.95 30.21
C LEU A 4 44.73 29.81 29.65
N PRO A 5 43.40 29.82 29.87
CA PRO A 5 42.50 28.92 29.17
C PRO A 5 42.35 29.37 27.71
N CYS A 6 42.27 28.39 26.82
CA CYS A 6 42.15 28.53 25.37
C CYS A 6 40.97 29.45 24.98
N PRO A 7 41.16 30.50 24.16
CA PRO A 7 40.11 31.47 23.82
C PRO A 7 38.95 30.87 22.99
N LEU A 8 39.08 29.65 22.46
CA LEU A 8 37.98 28.94 21.80
C LEU A 8 36.86 28.53 22.77
N LEU A 9 37.16 28.34 24.06
CA LEU A 9 36.14 27.96 25.06
C LEU A 9 35.20 29.13 25.43
N LEU A 10 35.58 30.37 25.10
CA LEU A 10 34.76 31.57 25.33
C LEU A 10 33.71 31.81 24.24
N LEU A 11 33.71 31.01 23.16
CA LEU A 11 32.67 31.05 22.11
C LEU A 11 31.51 30.08 22.38
N LEU A 12 31.64 29.16 23.34
CA LEU A 12 30.56 28.23 23.73
C LEU A 12 29.28 28.89 24.30
N PRO A 13 29.30 30.05 24.98
CA PRO A 13 28.06 30.68 25.45
C PRO A 13 27.37 31.56 24.39
N LEU A 14 27.98 31.76 23.21
CA LEU A 14 27.33 32.42 22.07
C LEU A 14 26.51 31.44 21.22
N LEU A 15 26.70 30.13 21.40
CA LEU A 15 25.73 29.12 21.02
C LEU A 15 24.62 29.09 22.07
N ARG A 16 23.84 30.18 22.12
CA ARG A 16 22.45 30.05 22.58
C ARG A 16 21.80 29.08 21.61
N VAL A 17 21.76 27.82 22.01
CA VAL A 17 20.75 26.87 21.54
C VAL A 17 19.43 27.48 21.98
N SER A 18 18.90 28.40 21.17
CA SER A 18 17.46 28.42 20.97
C SER A 18 17.11 26.96 20.74
N ALA A 19 16.15 26.44 21.50
CA ALA A 19 15.49 25.20 21.12
C ALA A 19 14.92 25.47 19.73
N ALA A 20 15.73 25.23 18.70
CA ALA A 20 15.37 25.44 17.33
C ALA A 20 14.23 24.45 17.12
N THR A 21 13.05 24.98 16.85
CA THR A 21 11.99 24.15 16.30
C THR A 21 12.63 23.42 15.13
N PRO A 22 12.67 22.07 15.15
CA PRO A 22 13.36 21.33 14.12
C PRO A 22 12.85 21.79 12.75
N GLU A 23 13.76 22.05 11.82
CA GLU A 23 13.38 22.46 10.49
C GLU A 23 12.42 21.41 9.89
N PRO A 24 11.38 21.84 9.14
CA PRO A 24 10.34 20.91 8.70
C PRO A 24 10.87 19.75 7.87
N CYS A 25 11.95 19.96 7.12
CA CYS A 25 12.60 18.94 6.30
C CYS A 25 13.95 18.54 6.89
N GLN A 26 14.23 17.24 6.87
CA GLN A 26 15.50 16.66 7.29
C GLN A 26 15.98 15.71 6.21
N ILE A 27 17.22 15.89 5.77
CA ILE A 27 17.93 14.98 4.87
C ILE A 27 18.83 14.07 5.70
N ASP A 28 18.92 12.80 5.31
CA ASP A 28 19.84 11.86 5.94
C ASP A 28 21.30 12.18 5.61
N ASP A 29 22.22 11.63 6.41
CA ASP A 29 23.66 11.91 6.30
C ASP A 29 24.27 11.47 4.96
N GLU A 30 23.57 10.60 4.20
CA GLU A 30 23.99 10.11 2.88
C GLU A 30 23.37 10.87 1.71
N ASP A 31 22.55 11.90 1.96
CA ASP A 31 21.78 12.65 0.97
C ASP A 31 20.86 11.76 0.09
N VAL A 32 20.39 10.63 0.62
CA VAL A 32 19.54 9.66 -0.08
C VAL A 32 18.07 9.92 0.20
N ARG A 33 17.69 10.10 1.46
CA ARG A 33 16.31 10.23 1.91
C ARG A 33 16.09 11.57 2.60
N CYS A 34 15.06 12.29 2.14
CA CYS A 34 14.60 13.52 2.77
C CYS A 34 13.16 13.37 3.26
N VAL A 35 12.90 13.73 4.52
CA VAL A 35 11.57 13.68 5.12
C VAL A 35 11.17 15.09 5.53
N CYS A 36 10.05 15.56 4.97
CA CYS A 36 9.44 16.83 5.28
C CYS A 36 8.13 16.63 6.03
N ASN A 37 8.06 17.18 7.24
CA ASN A 37 6.87 17.20 8.07
C ASN A 37 6.35 18.63 8.26
N PHE A 38 5.37 18.99 7.45
CA PHE A 38 4.69 20.28 7.53
C PHE A 38 3.45 20.16 8.41
N THR A 39 3.60 19.85 9.70
CA THR A 39 2.49 19.83 10.69
C THR A 39 2.31 21.15 11.42
N HIS A 40 3.34 21.99 11.51
CA HIS A 40 3.26 23.30 12.16
C HIS A 40 2.20 24.21 11.53
N PRO A 41 1.45 25.04 12.30
CA PRO A 41 0.36 25.86 11.76
C PRO A 41 0.76 26.72 10.55
N GLN A 42 1.94 27.34 10.61
CA GLN A 42 2.56 28.10 9.51
C GLN A 42 3.94 27.50 9.21
N PRO A 43 4.00 26.42 8.43
CA PRO A 43 5.26 25.73 8.19
C PRO A 43 6.06 26.50 7.14
N ASP A 44 7.38 26.43 7.27
CA ASP A 44 8.27 26.97 6.25
C ASP A 44 8.46 25.95 5.12
N TRP A 45 7.68 26.12 4.05
CA TRP A 45 7.76 25.29 2.84
C TRP A 45 9.09 25.43 2.09
N SER A 46 9.86 26.51 2.34
CA SER A 46 11.15 26.72 1.66
C SER A 46 12.20 25.70 2.09
N SER A 47 12.05 25.10 3.28
CA SER A 47 12.87 23.98 3.76
C SER A 47 12.87 22.77 2.81
N ALA A 48 11.85 22.61 1.96
CA ALA A 48 11.80 21.57 0.93
C ALA A 48 12.96 21.66 -0.08
N LEU A 49 13.58 22.84 -0.25
CA LEU A 49 14.75 23.01 -1.12
C LEU A 49 15.96 22.19 -0.63
N GLN A 50 16.03 21.84 0.65
CA GLN A 50 17.08 20.96 1.17
C GLN A 50 17.01 19.56 0.55
N CYS A 51 15.80 19.12 0.16
CA CYS A 51 15.59 17.80 -0.45
C CYS A 51 16.00 17.72 -1.93
N MET A 52 16.53 18.79 -2.55
CA MET A 52 16.85 18.80 -3.98
C MET A 52 17.88 17.74 -4.40
N ALA A 53 18.80 17.37 -3.48
CA ALA A 53 19.82 16.36 -3.72
C ALA A 53 19.31 14.92 -3.51
N ALA A 54 18.19 14.74 -2.81
CA ALA A 54 17.69 13.45 -2.38
C ALA A 54 17.13 12.60 -3.52
N VAL A 55 17.26 11.29 -3.38
CA VAL A 55 16.70 10.29 -4.31
C VAL A 55 15.27 9.91 -3.89
N GLU A 56 15.02 9.91 -2.59
CA GLU A 56 13.75 9.60 -1.97
C GLU A 56 13.27 10.78 -1.14
N VAL A 57 12.03 11.21 -1.39
CA VAL A 57 11.44 12.35 -0.68
C VAL A 57 10.08 11.94 -0.13
N GLU A 58 9.85 12.23 1.14
CA GLU A 58 8.58 12.04 1.82
C GLU A 58 8.05 13.40 2.30
N ILE A 59 6.83 13.75 1.93
CA ILE A 59 6.19 15.01 2.29
C ILE A 59 4.88 14.72 3.01
N ARG A 60 4.78 15.14 4.27
CA ARG A 60 3.57 15.04 5.10
C ARG A 60 3.00 16.43 5.36
N GLY A 61 1.75 16.66 4.99
CA GLY A 61 1.06 17.95 5.17
C GLY A 61 0.39 18.15 6.53
N GLY A 62 0.42 17.17 7.43
CA GLY A 62 -0.19 17.27 8.77
C GLY A 62 -1.71 17.41 8.78
N GLY A 63 -2.41 16.94 7.75
CA GLY A 63 -3.88 16.98 7.62
C GLY A 63 -4.45 18.34 7.17
N ARG A 64 -3.60 19.32 6.86
CA ARG A 64 -4.05 20.67 6.46
C ARG A 64 -4.78 20.67 5.11
N SER A 65 -5.63 21.67 4.90
CA SER A 65 -6.17 22.00 3.58
C SER A 65 -5.15 22.78 2.76
N LEU A 66 -4.93 22.36 1.51
CA LEU A 66 -4.08 23.04 0.53
C LEU A 66 -4.87 24.02 -0.36
N GLU A 67 -6.12 24.30 -0.04
CA GLU A 67 -6.96 25.26 -0.78
C GLU A 67 -6.36 26.67 -0.84
N GLU A 68 -5.62 27.09 0.19
CA GLU A 68 -4.91 28.37 0.22
C GLU A 68 -3.88 28.53 -0.91
N PHE A 69 -3.42 27.43 -1.49
CA PHE A 69 -2.46 27.45 -2.60
C PHE A 69 -3.12 27.64 -3.96
N LEU A 70 -4.44 27.49 -4.09
CA LEU A 70 -5.14 27.62 -5.38
C LEU A 70 -4.89 28.98 -6.04
N LEU A 71 -5.01 30.06 -5.26
CA LEU A 71 -4.77 31.43 -5.74
C LEU A 71 -3.30 31.64 -6.11
N LYS A 72 -2.38 31.09 -5.30
CA LYS A 72 -0.93 31.20 -5.52
C LYS A 72 -0.47 30.39 -6.75
N SER A 73 -1.15 29.28 -7.04
CA SER A 73 -0.79 28.37 -8.12
C SER A 73 -1.54 28.64 -9.43
N ALA A 74 -2.51 29.56 -9.45
CA ALA A 74 -3.33 29.85 -10.63
C ALA A 74 -2.51 30.31 -11.85
N SER A 75 -1.38 30.98 -11.63
CA SER A 75 -0.44 31.42 -12.68
C SER A 75 0.79 30.53 -12.81
N ALA A 76 0.88 29.44 -12.03
CA ALA A 76 2.05 28.57 -12.05
C ALA A 76 2.10 27.77 -13.37
N ASN A 77 3.23 27.88 -14.07
CA ASN A 77 3.50 27.08 -15.26
C ASN A 77 4.68 26.13 -14.99
N PRO A 78 4.42 24.83 -14.72
CA PRO A 78 5.47 23.84 -14.47
C PRO A 78 6.55 23.78 -15.56
N LYS A 79 6.23 24.13 -16.81
CA LYS A 79 7.17 24.16 -17.94
C LYS A 79 8.36 25.10 -17.70
N GLN A 80 8.17 26.18 -16.93
CA GLN A 80 9.26 27.12 -16.58
C GLN A 80 10.35 26.48 -15.72
N TYR A 81 10.01 25.43 -14.97
CA TYR A 81 10.92 24.72 -14.07
C TYR A 81 11.37 23.37 -14.62
N ALA A 82 11.07 23.06 -15.89
CA ALA A 82 11.29 21.74 -16.47
C ALA A 82 12.77 21.29 -16.40
N ASP A 83 13.73 22.17 -16.70
CA ASP A 83 15.16 21.83 -16.64
C ASP A 83 15.64 21.56 -15.22
N MET A 84 15.16 22.34 -14.24
CA MET A 84 15.42 22.09 -12.82
C MET A 84 14.84 20.74 -12.38
N LEU A 85 13.56 20.48 -12.68
CA LEU A 85 12.87 19.24 -12.33
C LEU A 85 13.52 18.01 -12.97
N LYS A 86 14.07 18.16 -14.18
CA LYS A 86 14.80 17.11 -14.89
C LYS A 86 16.18 16.82 -14.30
N ALA A 87 16.79 17.82 -13.65
CA ALA A 87 18.08 17.71 -12.98
C ALA A 87 17.99 17.05 -11.59
N LEU A 88 16.81 17.08 -10.96
CA LEU A 88 16.58 16.42 -9.68
C LEU A 88 16.91 14.92 -9.74
N ARG A 89 17.50 14.42 -8.65
CA ARG A 89 17.82 12.98 -8.48
C ARG A 89 16.62 12.15 -8.04
N LEU A 90 15.49 12.79 -7.76
CA LEU A 90 14.25 12.20 -7.27
C LEU A 90 13.80 10.99 -8.10
N ARG A 91 13.70 9.83 -7.44
CA ARG A 91 13.19 8.57 -8.01
C ARG A 91 11.95 8.06 -7.29
N ARG A 92 11.85 8.33 -5.99
CA ARG A 92 10.74 7.88 -5.13
C ARG A 92 10.17 9.08 -4.39
N LEU A 93 8.86 9.27 -4.52
CA LEU A 93 8.14 10.36 -3.88
C LEU A 93 6.95 9.80 -3.12
N THR A 94 6.86 10.14 -1.84
CA THR A 94 5.69 9.90 -1.01
C THR A 94 5.08 11.24 -0.63
N VAL A 95 3.79 11.43 -0.91
CA VAL A 95 3.05 12.63 -0.52
C VAL A 95 1.82 12.20 0.27
N GLY A 96 1.61 12.80 1.43
CA GLY A 96 0.49 12.40 2.25
C GLY A 96 0.07 13.34 3.35
N ALA A 97 -0.94 12.88 4.11
CA ALA A 97 -1.54 13.59 5.23
C ALA A 97 -1.95 15.02 4.84
N ALA A 98 -2.83 15.18 3.87
CA ALA A 98 -3.29 16.50 3.42
C ALA A 98 -4.65 16.43 2.71
N ARG A 99 -5.41 17.53 2.77
CA ARG A 99 -6.59 17.74 1.94
C ARG A 99 -6.19 18.59 0.73
N SER A 100 -6.18 17.98 -0.45
CA SER A 100 -5.65 18.60 -1.67
C SER A 100 -6.76 18.84 -2.69
N PRO A 101 -6.95 20.09 -3.16
CA PRO A 101 -7.73 20.33 -4.36
C PRO A 101 -7.16 19.58 -5.56
N ALA A 102 -8.02 19.05 -6.41
CA ALA A 102 -7.64 18.27 -7.58
C ALA A 102 -6.81 19.08 -8.59
N GLN A 103 -6.97 20.41 -8.62
CA GLN A 103 -6.15 21.31 -9.44
C GLN A 103 -4.70 21.38 -8.96
N ILE A 104 -4.48 21.39 -7.64
CA ILE A 104 -3.13 21.35 -7.06
C ILE A 104 -2.47 20.01 -7.39
N LEU A 105 -3.21 18.91 -7.22
CA LEU A 105 -2.72 17.59 -7.58
C LEU A 105 -2.33 17.51 -9.07
N ALA A 106 -3.18 18.01 -9.98
CA ALA A 106 -2.88 18.06 -11.41
C ALA A 106 -1.63 18.88 -11.74
N LEU A 107 -1.42 20.02 -11.08
CA LEU A 107 -0.20 20.83 -11.23
C LEU A 107 1.05 20.06 -10.79
N VAL A 108 0.96 19.34 -9.66
CA VAL A 108 2.06 18.51 -9.18
C VAL A 108 2.33 17.35 -10.14
N LEU A 109 1.30 16.65 -10.62
CA LEU A 109 1.46 15.59 -11.62
C LEU A 109 2.12 16.13 -12.90
N HIS A 110 1.70 17.28 -13.39
CA HIS A 110 2.32 17.93 -14.54
C HIS A 110 3.81 18.23 -14.31
N ALA A 111 4.17 18.80 -13.15
CA ALA A 111 5.57 19.06 -12.79
C ALA A 111 6.39 17.76 -12.74
N LEU A 112 5.85 16.71 -12.11
CA LEU A 112 6.51 15.41 -12.00
C LEU A 112 6.71 14.72 -13.36
N GLY A 113 5.90 15.04 -14.37
CA GLY A 113 6.09 14.57 -15.74
C GLY A 113 7.42 14.99 -16.38
N PHE A 114 8.02 16.12 -15.95
CA PHE A 114 9.35 16.55 -16.39
C PHE A 114 10.48 15.87 -15.61
N SER A 115 10.16 15.30 -14.45
CA SER A 115 11.12 14.68 -13.56
C SER A 115 11.49 13.27 -14.02
N ARG A 116 12.36 12.66 -13.25
CA ARG A 116 12.92 11.32 -13.45
C ARG A 116 12.29 10.27 -12.51
N LEU A 117 11.14 10.62 -11.92
CA LEU A 117 10.41 9.83 -10.94
C LEU A 117 10.03 8.45 -11.49
N LYS A 118 10.14 7.44 -10.63
CA LYS A 118 9.79 6.04 -10.93
C LYS A 118 8.74 5.48 -10.00
N GLU A 119 8.72 5.95 -8.76
CA GLU A 119 7.75 5.49 -7.78
C GLU A 119 7.04 6.68 -7.15
N LEU A 120 5.71 6.63 -7.17
CA LEU A 120 4.85 7.59 -6.49
C LEU A 120 4.01 6.87 -5.46
N THR A 121 3.94 7.41 -4.26
CA THR A 121 3.05 6.97 -3.20
C THR A 121 2.20 8.15 -2.76
N LEU A 122 0.88 7.98 -2.80
CA LEU A 122 -0.06 8.91 -2.18
C LEU A 122 -0.70 8.23 -0.97
N GLU A 123 -0.66 8.89 0.18
CA GLU A 123 -1.09 8.31 1.45
C GLU A 123 -1.89 9.30 2.30
N ASP A 124 -3.03 8.90 2.87
CA ASP A 124 -3.84 9.75 3.74
C ASP A 124 -4.19 11.11 3.09
N LEU A 125 -4.71 11.06 1.86
CA LEU A 125 -5.09 12.24 1.10
C LEU A 125 -6.61 12.31 0.89
N GLU A 126 -7.16 13.50 1.06
CA GLU A 126 -8.52 13.83 0.61
C GLU A 126 -8.43 14.72 -0.63
N VAL A 127 -8.72 14.15 -1.81
CA VAL A 127 -8.70 14.87 -3.08
C VAL A 127 -10.07 15.48 -3.36
N THR A 128 -10.15 16.81 -3.29
CA THR A 128 -11.40 17.56 -3.47
C THR A 128 -11.57 18.04 -4.91
N GLY A 129 -12.79 17.89 -5.45
CA GLY A 129 -13.10 18.21 -6.84
C GLY A 129 -12.61 17.15 -7.84
N GLN A 130 -12.81 17.43 -9.12
CA GLN A 130 -12.44 16.53 -10.22
C GLN A 130 -11.04 16.85 -10.74
N VAL A 131 -10.22 15.82 -10.98
CA VAL A 131 -8.88 16.01 -11.56
C VAL A 131 -9.04 16.43 -13.02
N PRO A 132 -8.59 17.64 -13.41
CA PRO A 132 -8.68 18.06 -14.79
C PRO A 132 -7.84 17.14 -15.68
N PRO A 133 -8.27 16.91 -16.94
CA PRO A 133 -7.47 16.15 -17.89
C PRO A 133 -6.16 16.90 -18.23
N PRO A 134 -5.07 16.17 -18.56
CA PRO A 134 -3.84 16.77 -19.04
C PRO A 134 -4.06 17.52 -20.36
N LEU A 135 -3.37 18.66 -20.53
CA LEU A 135 -3.32 19.35 -21.83
C LEU A 135 -2.45 18.55 -22.82
N GLN A 136 -2.67 18.72 -24.14
CA GLN A 136 -2.02 17.92 -25.19
C GLN A 136 -0.48 17.90 -25.14
N GLU A 137 0.16 18.96 -24.64
CA GLU A 137 1.63 19.06 -24.54
C GLU A 137 2.22 18.57 -23.22
N THR A 138 1.39 18.11 -22.28
CA THR A 138 1.88 17.73 -20.95
C THR A 138 2.60 16.38 -20.98
N PRO A 139 3.84 16.29 -20.47
CA PRO A 139 4.52 15.01 -20.36
C PRO A 139 3.80 14.12 -19.34
N GLY A 140 3.43 12.91 -19.75
CA GLY A 140 2.87 11.92 -18.82
C GLY A 140 3.93 11.36 -17.87
N LEU A 141 3.53 10.92 -16.68
CA LEU A 141 4.43 10.34 -15.69
C LEU A 141 4.84 8.92 -16.08
N ALA A 142 6.14 8.70 -16.25
CA ALA A 142 6.75 7.41 -16.58
C ALA A 142 7.05 6.55 -15.33
N LEU A 143 6.00 6.29 -14.54
CA LEU A 143 6.10 5.51 -13.31
C LEU A 143 6.30 4.02 -13.59
N THR A 144 7.08 3.36 -12.75
CA THR A 144 7.16 1.90 -12.66
C THR A 144 6.25 1.38 -11.55
N THR A 145 6.15 2.10 -10.44
CA THR A 145 5.30 1.73 -9.31
C THR A 145 4.43 2.89 -8.87
N PHE A 146 3.15 2.64 -8.65
CA PHE A 146 2.21 3.60 -8.10
C PHE A 146 1.50 2.98 -6.89
N ARG A 147 1.55 3.66 -5.75
CA ARG A 147 0.96 3.21 -4.49
C ARG A 147 -0.03 4.24 -3.97
N LEU A 148 -1.17 3.75 -3.51
CA LEU A 148 -2.26 4.54 -2.94
C LEU A 148 -2.66 3.88 -1.64
N ARG A 149 -2.68 4.63 -0.53
CA ARG A 149 -3.19 4.16 0.76
C ARG A 149 -4.10 5.21 1.37
N ASN A 150 -5.34 4.85 1.70
CA ASN A 150 -6.28 5.76 2.36
C ASN A 150 -6.42 7.10 1.60
N VAL A 151 -6.66 7.01 0.29
CA VAL A 151 -6.88 8.19 -0.56
C VAL A 151 -8.35 8.25 -0.96
N SER A 152 -9.00 9.35 -0.65
CA SER A 152 -10.39 9.60 -1.03
C SER A 152 -10.47 10.58 -2.21
N TRP A 153 -11.46 10.37 -3.07
CA TRP A 153 -11.65 11.12 -4.31
C TRP A 153 -13.09 11.61 -4.39
N ALA A 154 -13.30 12.86 -4.76
CA ALA A 154 -14.64 13.41 -4.96
C ALA A 154 -15.42 12.68 -6.07
N THR A 155 -14.72 12.10 -7.05
CA THR A 155 -15.32 11.41 -8.20
C THR A 155 -15.70 9.95 -7.91
N GLY A 156 -15.55 9.50 -6.66
CA GLY A 156 -15.86 8.13 -6.27
C GLY A 156 -15.06 7.13 -7.11
N GLY A 157 -15.72 6.13 -7.69
CA GLY A 157 -15.05 5.06 -8.47
C GLY A 157 -14.39 5.50 -9.79
N ALA A 158 -14.59 6.73 -10.27
CA ALA A 158 -14.01 7.20 -11.53
C ALA A 158 -12.53 7.62 -11.44
N TRP A 159 -11.99 7.74 -10.21
CA TRP A 159 -10.66 8.29 -9.94
C TRP A 159 -9.53 7.61 -10.75
N LEU A 160 -9.57 6.29 -10.92
CA LEU A 160 -8.50 5.57 -11.61
C LEU A 160 -8.45 5.93 -13.10
N GLY A 161 -9.61 6.14 -13.73
CA GLY A 161 -9.69 6.58 -15.12
C GLY A 161 -9.17 8.01 -15.30
N GLU A 162 -9.42 8.89 -14.34
CA GLU A 162 -8.90 10.26 -14.34
C GLU A 162 -7.37 10.28 -14.19
N LEU A 163 -6.84 9.58 -13.20
CA LEU A 163 -5.39 9.51 -12.99
C LEU A 163 -4.67 8.82 -14.14
N GLN A 164 -5.28 7.81 -14.76
CA GLN A 164 -4.69 7.12 -15.90
C GLN A 164 -4.40 8.07 -17.07
N GLN A 165 -5.08 9.22 -17.17
CA GLN A 165 -4.78 10.22 -18.20
C GLN A 165 -3.38 10.83 -18.03
N TRP A 166 -2.90 10.92 -16.80
CA TRP A 166 -1.60 11.47 -16.44
C TRP A 166 -0.45 10.44 -16.51
N LEU A 167 -0.76 9.15 -16.61
CA LEU A 167 0.22 8.06 -16.58
C LEU A 167 0.64 7.62 -17.97
N GLN A 168 1.93 7.34 -18.14
CA GLN A 168 2.44 6.62 -19.31
C GLN A 168 2.14 5.11 -19.21
N PRO A 169 2.13 4.37 -20.33
CA PRO A 169 1.83 2.93 -20.34
C PRO A 169 2.93 2.02 -19.75
N SER A 170 3.89 2.58 -19.01
CA SER A 170 5.05 1.88 -18.44
C SER A 170 4.86 1.36 -17.00
N LEU A 171 3.69 1.62 -16.41
CA LEU A 171 3.36 1.21 -15.04
C LEU A 171 3.36 -0.32 -14.92
N LYS A 172 4.18 -0.84 -13.99
CA LYS A 172 4.32 -2.28 -13.72
C LYS A 172 3.60 -2.72 -12.45
N VAL A 173 3.64 -1.89 -11.41
CA VAL A 173 3.09 -2.21 -10.09
C VAL A 173 2.07 -1.15 -9.69
N LEU A 174 0.85 -1.58 -9.39
CA LEU A 174 -0.20 -0.75 -8.82
C LEU A 174 -0.62 -1.33 -7.48
N LYS A 175 -0.46 -0.56 -6.41
CA LYS A 175 -0.93 -0.92 -5.07
C LYS A 175 -2.00 0.04 -4.61
N VAL A 176 -3.14 -0.49 -4.17
CA VAL A 176 -4.27 0.30 -3.68
C VAL A 176 -4.77 -0.31 -2.38
N ALA A 177 -4.61 0.41 -1.28
CA ALA A 177 -5.03 0.01 0.06
C ALA A 177 -6.01 1.03 0.64
N GLN A 178 -6.98 0.56 1.43
CA GLN A 178 -7.97 1.41 2.11
C GLN A 178 -8.64 2.42 1.16
N ALA A 179 -9.02 1.97 -0.04
CA ALA A 179 -9.72 2.82 -1.00
C ALA A 179 -11.17 3.06 -0.57
N SER A 180 -11.67 4.27 -0.81
CA SER A 180 -13.09 4.57 -0.61
C SER A 180 -14.01 3.84 -1.61
N SER A 181 -13.51 3.57 -2.82
CA SER A 181 -14.19 2.78 -3.83
C SER A 181 -13.22 2.17 -4.84
N LEU A 182 -13.44 0.89 -5.15
CA LEU A 182 -12.77 0.12 -6.21
C LEU A 182 -13.72 -0.31 -7.32
N ALA A 183 -14.95 0.22 -7.33
CA ALA A 183 -15.93 -0.04 -8.38
C ALA A 183 -15.65 0.87 -9.60
N PHE A 184 -14.79 0.40 -10.50
CA PHE A 184 -14.33 1.22 -11.62
C PHE A 184 -15.33 1.26 -12.78
N PRO A 185 -15.57 2.44 -13.40
CA PRO A 185 -16.24 2.54 -14.69
C PRO A 185 -15.40 1.93 -15.82
N CYS A 186 -15.45 0.60 -15.97
CA CYS A 186 -14.57 -0.14 -16.88
C CYS A 186 -14.59 0.29 -18.35
N ALA A 187 -15.68 0.92 -18.81
CA ALA A 187 -15.78 1.48 -20.15
C ALA A 187 -14.82 2.67 -20.36
N GLN A 188 -14.58 3.46 -19.32
CA GLN A 188 -13.73 4.67 -19.36
C GLN A 188 -12.25 4.33 -19.08
N LEU A 189 -11.99 3.21 -18.43
CA LEU A 189 -10.63 2.77 -18.12
C LEU A 189 -9.92 2.27 -19.39
N ARG A 190 -8.70 2.72 -19.64
CA ARG A 190 -7.82 2.20 -20.70
C ARG A 190 -7.06 0.97 -20.19
N ALA A 191 -6.49 0.18 -21.10
CA ALA A 191 -5.68 -0.96 -20.69
C ALA A 191 -4.37 -0.52 -20.03
N PHE A 192 -3.89 -1.29 -19.05
CA PHE A 192 -2.57 -1.17 -18.47
C PHE A 192 -1.66 -2.27 -19.06
N PRO A 193 -0.97 -2.00 -20.18
CA PRO A 193 -0.32 -3.05 -20.97
C PRO A 193 0.92 -3.66 -20.27
N ALA A 194 1.58 -2.92 -19.39
CA ALA A 194 2.79 -3.35 -18.71
C ALA A 194 2.58 -3.73 -17.24
N LEU A 195 1.33 -3.70 -16.74
CA LEU A 195 1.04 -3.94 -15.33
C LEU A 195 1.13 -5.43 -15.01
N THR A 196 2.21 -5.81 -14.34
CA THR A 196 2.50 -7.18 -13.91
C THR A 196 1.99 -7.47 -12.50
N THR A 197 1.90 -6.45 -11.64
CA THR A 197 1.48 -6.62 -10.25
C THR A 197 0.34 -5.67 -9.90
N LEU A 198 -0.77 -6.23 -9.42
CA LEU A 198 -1.91 -5.53 -8.87
C LEU A 198 -2.10 -5.98 -7.42
N ASP A 199 -1.92 -5.06 -6.49
CA ASP A 199 -2.08 -5.30 -5.06
C ASP A 199 -3.29 -4.50 -4.56
N LEU A 200 -4.39 -5.20 -4.27
CA LEU A 200 -5.60 -4.64 -3.68
C LEU A 200 -5.76 -5.07 -2.21
N SER A 201 -4.64 -5.36 -1.54
CA SER A 201 -4.66 -5.71 -0.12
C SER A 201 -5.13 -4.56 0.76
N ASP A 202 -5.56 -4.87 1.98
CA ASP A 202 -6.10 -3.91 2.96
C ASP A 202 -7.36 -3.18 2.47
N ASN A 203 -8.26 -3.89 1.78
CA ASN A 203 -9.57 -3.39 1.37
C ASN A 203 -10.66 -4.35 1.89
N PRO A 204 -10.94 -4.40 3.20
CA PRO A 204 -11.81 -5.42 3.80
C PRO A 204 -13.25 -5.39 3.27
N GLY A 205 -13.70 -4.26 2.71
CA GLY A 205 -15.01 -4.14 2.06
C GLY A 205 -15.06 -4.52 0.59
N LEU A 206 -13.96 -4.99 -0.03
CA LEU A 206 -13.92 -5.31 -1.46
C LEU A 206 -14.78 -6.55 -1.78
N GLY A 207 -14.47 -7.68 -1.15
CA GLY A 207 -15.15 -8.95 -1.38
C GLY A 207 -15.17 -9.43 -2.85
N GLU A 208 -15.78 -10.58 -3.11
CA GLU A 208 -15.76 -11.20 -4.44
C GLU A 208 -16.57 -10.40 -5.49
N ARG A 209 -17.68 -9.77 -5.05
CA ARG A 209 -18.50 -8.90 -5.93
C ARG A 209 -17.77 -7.62 -6.29
N GLY A 210 -17.11 -6.97 -5.31
CA GLY A 210 -16.32 -5.78 -5.57
C GLY A 210 -15.09 -6.12 -6.40
N LEU A 211 -14.46 -7.28 -6.19
CA LEU A 211 -13.37 -7.76 -7.04
C LEU A 211 -13.79 -7.88 -8.51
N THR A 212 -15.01 -8.40 -8.76
CA THR A 212 -15.58 -8.47 -10.13
C THR A 212 -15.73 -7.08 -10.75
N ALA A 213 -16.06 -6.05 -9.95
CA ALA A 213 -16.16 -4.67 -10.40
C ALA A 213 -14.78 -3.97 -10.56
N ALA A 214 -13.78 -4.39 -9.79
CA ALA A 214 -12.42 -3.84 -9.84
C ALA A 214 -11.61 -4.43 -11.00
N LEU A 215 -11.76 -5.72 -11.30
CA LEU A 215 -11.07 -6.39 -12.39
C LEU A 215 -11.78 -6.16 -13.71
N CYS A 216 -11.57 -4.97 -14.28
CA CYS A 216 -12.14 -4.61 -15.57
C CYS A 216 -11.71 -5.56 -16.71
N PRO A 217 -12.65 -6.13 -17.48
CA PRO A 217 -12.34 -7.09 -18.53
C PRO A 217 -11.34 -6.56 -19.56
N ARG A 218 -10.29 -7.35 -19.83
CA ARG A 218 -9.22 -7.04 -20.80
C ARG A 218 -8.40 -5.79 -20.50
N LYS A 219 -8.50 -5.20 -19.29
CA LYS A 219 -7.72 -4.01 -18.92
C LYS A 219 -6.35 -4.33 -18.31
N PHE A 220 -6.12 -5.58 -17.90
CA PHE A 220 -4.88 -6.02 -17.25
C PHE A 220 -4.27 -7.23 -17.99
N PRO A 221 -3.84 -7.08 -19.26
CA PRO A 221 -3.44 -8.21 -20.11
C PRO A 221 -2.14 -8.90 -19.69
N ALA A 222 -1.24 -8.19 -18.99
CA ALA A 222 0.08 -8.69 -18.58
C ALA A 222 0.16 -9.02 -17.09
N LEU A 223 -0.99 -9.16 -16.40
CA LEU A 223 -1.00 -9.35 -14.95
C LEU A 223 -0.45 -10.74 -14.58
N GLU A 224 0.60 -10.74 -13.77
CA GLU A 224 1.25 -11.95 -13.26
C GLU A 224 0.96 -12.15 -11.77
N ASP A 225 0.93 -11.06 -10.99
CA ASP A 225 0.78 -11.07 -9.55
C ASP A 225 -0.49 -10.34 -9.13
N LEU A 226 -1.37 -11.07 -8.45
CA LEU A 226 -2.56 -10.49 -7.83
C LEU A 226 -2.52 -10.74 -6.32
N ALA A 227 -2.48 -9.66 -5.55
CA ALA A 227 -2.55 -9.72 -4.10
C ALA A 227 -3.87 -9.14 -3.59
N LEU A 228 -4.56 -9.93 -2.76
CA LEU A 228 -5.88 -9.64 -2.18
C LEU A 228 -5.87 -9.91 -0.67
N ARG A 229 -4.79 -9.53 0.03
CA ARG A 229 -4.68 -9.79 1.48
C ARG A 229 -5.65 -8.91 2.26
N ASN A 230 -6.36 -9.47 3.23
CA ASN A 230 -7.32 -8.69 4.03
C ASN A 230 -8.28 -7.86 3.13
N ALA A 231 -8.83 -8.51 2.11
CA ALA A 231 -9.68 -7.89 1.10
C ALA A 231 -11.16 -8.32 1.21
N GLY A 232 -11.52 -9.01 2.28
CA GLY A 232 -12.87 -9.53 2.49
C GLY A 232 -13.25 -10.68 1.56
N MET A 233 -12.27 -11.42 1.04
CA MET A 233 -12.55 -12.64 0.26
C MET A 233 -13.12 -13.71 1.18
N GLU A 234 -14.16 -14.42 0.73
CA GLU A 234 -14.80 -15.47 1.53
C GLU A 234 -14.43 -16.86 1.05
N THR A 235 -14.29 -17.09 -0.26
CA THR A 235 -14.00 -18.41 -0.82
C THR A 235 -13.02 -18.35 -1.99
N PRO A 236 -12.09 -19.31 -2.13
CA PRO A 236 -11.24 -19.40 -3.33
C PRO A 236 -12.05 -19.53 -4.62
N SER A 237 -13.18 -20.26 -4.61
CA SER A 237 -14.04 -20.44 -5.78
C SER A 237 -14.68 -19.15 -6.27
N GLY A 238 -15.09 -18.26 -5.36
CA GLY A 238 -15.68 -16.98 -5.73
C GLY A 238 -14.65 -16.03 -6.32
N VAL A 239 -13.41 -16.05 -5.79
CA VAL A 239 -12.27 -15.38 -6.42
C VAL A 239 -12.01 -15.93 -7.81
N CYS A 240 -11.96 -17.24 -7.98
CA CYS A 240 -11.79 -17.87 -9.29
C CYS A 240 -12.85 -17.40 -10.28
N ALA A 241 -14.12 -17.32 -9.88
CA ALA A 241 -15.20 -16.86 -10.74
C ALA A 241 -15.02 -15.39 -11.17
N ALA A 242 -14.55 -14.52 -10.27
CA ALA A 242 -14.22 -13.14 -10.58
C ALA A 242 -13.05 -13.04 -11.58
N LEU A 243 -12.00 -13.86 -11.41
CA LEU A 243 -10.86 -13.92 -12.35
C LEU A 243 -11.30 -14.38 -13.75
N ALA A 244 -12.11 -15.44 -13.81
CA ALA A 244 -12.65 -15.98 -15.06
C ALA A 244 -13.53 -14.94 -15.77
N GLY A 245 -14.41 -14.25 -15.04
CA GLY A 245 -15.26 -13.19 -15.58
C GLY A 245 -14.48 -11.99 -16.13
N ALA A 246 -13.35 -11.65 -15.50
CA ALA A 246 -12.47 -10.58 -15.96
C ALA A 246 -11.50 -11.01 -17.08
N GLY A 247 -11.32 -12.33 -17.28
CA GLY A 247 -10.34 -12.88 -18.22
C GLY A 247 -8.89 -12.63 -17.79
N VAL A 248 -8.62 -12.57 -16.49
CA VAL A 248 -7.28 -12.30 -15.92
C VAL A 248 -6.54 -13.60 -15.67
N GLN A 249 -5.25 -13.66 -16.00
CA GLN A 249 -4.43 -14.88 -15.97
C GLN A 249 -3.17 -14.71 -15.08
N PRO A 250 -3.32 -14.55 -13.75
CA PRO A 250 -2.17 -14.39 -12.87
C PRO A 250 -1.41 -15.70 -12.69
N HIS A 251 -0.10 -15.60 -12.49
CA HIS A 251 0.79 -16.69 -12.08
C HIS A 251 0.78 -16.89 -10.57
N ARG A 252 0.65 -15.80 -9.81
CA ARG A 252 0.64 -15.81 -8.35
C ARG A 252 -0.61 -15.12 -7.82
N LEU A 253 -1.31 -15.80 -6.92
CA LEU A 253 -2.48 -15.28 -6.22
C LEU A 253 -2.27 -15.36 -4.71
N ASP A 254 -2.38 -14.22 -4.04
CA ASP A 254 -2.25 -14.12 -2.60
C ASP A 254 -3.59 -13.74 -1.97
N LEU A 255 -4.18 -14.69 -1.23
CA LEU A 255 -5.44 -14.53 -0.47
C LEU A 255 -5.20 -14.61 1.04
N SER A 256 -3.96 -14.47 1.50
CA SER A 256 -3.65 -14.52 2.93
C SER A 256 -4.39 -13.46 3.74
N HIS A 257 -4.55 -13.69 5.04
CA HIS A 257 -5.23 -12.74 5.94
C HIS A 257 -6.69 -12.41 5.56
N ASN A 258 -7.38 -13.29 4.83
CA ASN A 258 -8.84 -13.22 4.69
C ASN A 258 -9.48 -14.28 5.58
N SER A 259 -10.65 -14.01 6.16
CA SER A 259 -11.41 -15.03 6.90
C SER A 259 -12.12 -15.98 5.92
N LEU A 260 -11.34 -16.89 5.31
CA LEU A 260 -11.82 -17.79 4.27
C LEU A 260 -12.68 -18.90 4.89
N ARG A 261 -13.77 -19.22 4.19
CA ARG A 261 -14.63 -20.35 4.49
C ARG A 261 -14.33 -21.48 3.53
N ALA A 262 -14.44 -22.69 4.03
CA ALA A 262 -14.40 -23.85 3.16
C ALA A 262 -15.59 -23.83 2.20
N THR A 263 -15.30 -24.05 0.92
CA THR A 263 -16.29 -24.03 -0.15
C THR A 263 -17.42 -25.04 0.11
N ALA A 264 -18.68 -24.57 0.10
CA ALA A 264 -19.85 -25.42 0.32
C ALA A 264 -19.99 -26.51 -0.76
N ALA A 265 -20.60 -27.64 -0.39
CA ALA A 265 -20.97 -28.68 -1.35
C ALA A 265 -21.96 -28.11 -2.38
N GLY A 266 -21.66 -28.24 -3.67
CA GLY A 266 -22.48 -27.69 -4.76
C GLY A 266 -22.07 -26.31 -5.27
N ALA A 267 -20.95 -25.75 -4.81
CA ALA A 267 -20.36 -24.58 -5.46
C ALA A 267 -20.05 -24.89 -6.93
N ARG A 268 -20.35 -23.93 -7.81
CA ARG A 268 -20.10 -24.07 -9.25
C ARG A 268 -18.62 -24.37 -9.48
N GLU A 269 -18.35 -25.37 -10.31
CA GLU A 269 -17.02 -25.61 -10.83
C GLU A 269 -16.51 -24.33 -11.49
N CYS A 270 -15.32 -23.91 -11.08
CA CYS A 270 -14.65 -22.76 -11.65
C CYS A 270 -13.37 -23.22 -12.35
N VAL A 271 -13.13 -22.65 -13.52
CA VAL A 271 -11.89 -22.89 -14.27
C VAL A 271 -10.87 -21.86 -13.81
N TRP A 272 -9.90 -22.33 -13.03
CA TRP A 272 -8.78 -21.49 -12.61
C TRP A 272 -7.95 -21.02 -13.80
N PRO A 273 -7.29 -19.86 -13.70
CA PRO A 273 -6.32 -19.42 -14.68
C PRO A 273 -5.26 -20.49 -14.96
N ALA A 274 -5.02 -20.80 -16.23
CA ALA A 274 -4.13 -21.89 -16.63
C ALA A 274 -2.66 -21.60 -16.27
N ALA A 275 -2.31 -20.32 -16.15
CA ALA A 275 -0.97 -19.88 -15.76
C ALA A 275 -0.73 -19.88 -14.24
N LEU A 276 -1.77 -20.09 -13.43
CA LEU A 276 -1.66 -20.01 -11.97
C LEU A 276 -0.78 -21.15 -11.44
N SER A 277 0.34 -20.78 -10.83
CA SER A 277 1.32 -21.74 -10.28
C SER A 277 1.56 -21.56 -8.78
N SER A 278 1.20 -20.41 -8.20
CA SER A 278 1.39 -20.11 -6.78
C SER A 278 0.10 -19.60 -6.16
N LEU A 279 -0.31 -20.22 -5.05
CA LEU A 279 -1.47 -19.80 -4.28
C LEU A 279 -1.11 -19.68 -2.79
N ASN A 280 -1.34 -18.51 -2.21
CA ASN A 280 -1.15 -18.28 -0.78
C ASN A 280 -2.50 -18.16 -0.07
N LEU A 281 -2.76 -19.09 0.86
CA LEU A 281 -3.94 -19.18 1.72
C LEU A 281 -3.54 -19.15 3.22
N SER A 282 -2.37 -18.60 3.54
CA SER A 282 -1.89 -18.50 4.92
C SER A 282 -2.68 -17.50 5.75
N PHE A 283 -2.70 -17.67 7.08
CA PHE A 283 -3.42 -16.77 7.99
C PHE A 283 -4.89 -16.55 7.61
N ALA A 284 -5.53 -17.57 7.03
CA ALA A 284 -6.86 -17.43 6.45
C ALA A 284 -7.98 -18.03 7.30
N GLU A 285 -7.67 -18.41 8.53
CA GLU A 285 -8.59 -19.02 9.50
C GLU A 285 -9.24 -20.33 9.01
N LEU A 286 -8.63 -21.01 8.04
CA LEU A 286 -9.18 -22.22 7.45
C LEU A 286 -9.18 -23.37 8.46
N GLU A 287 -10.37 -23.92 8.74
CA GLU A 287 -10.53 -25.11 9.58
C GLU A 287 -10.36 -26.42 8.79
N GLN A 288 -10.53 -26.34 7.46
CA GLN A 288 -10.34 -27.43 6.51
C GLN A 288 -9.84 -26.89 5.18
N VAL A 289 -9.18 -27.74 4.39
CA VAL A 289 -8.71 -27.37 3.04
C VAL A 289 -9.94 -27.05 2.16
N PRO A 290 -9.98 -25.87 1.51
CA PRO A 290 -11.08 -25.52 0.61
C PRO A 290 -11.21 -26.50 -0.55
N LYS A 291 -12.45 -26.81 -0.94
CA LYS A 291 -12.71 -27.59 -2.16
C LYS A 291 -12.58 -26.69 -3.39
N GLY A 292 -12.23 -27.31 -4.52
CA GLY A 292 -12.16 -26.60 -5.81
C GLY A 292 -10.90 -25.75 -5.96
N LEU A 293 -9.79 -26.14 -5.34
CA LEU A 293 -8.48 -25.57 -5.61
C LEU A 293 -8.02 -25.90 -7.04
N PRO A 294 -7.07 -25.13 -7.62
CA PRO A 294 -6.48 -25.46 -8.92
C PRO A 294 -5.88 -26.87 -8.89
N PRO A 295 -6.06 -27.71 -9.93
CA PRO A 295 -5.67 -29.11 -9.88
C PRO A 295 -4.14 -29.33 -9.77
N LYS A 296 -3.35 -28.36 -10.22
CA LYS A 296 -1.89 -28.37 -10.14
C LYS A 296 -1.36 -27.00 -9.73
N LEU A 297 -0.41 -26.99 -8.81
CA LEU A 297 0.34 -25.81 -8.38
C LEU A 297 1.81 -26.17 -8.23
N THR A 298 2.70 -25.19 -8.30
CA THR A 298 4.10 -25.34 -7.86
C THR A 298 4.22 -25.01 -6.38
N VAL A 299 3.51 -23.97 -5.91
CA VAL A 299 3.56 -23.53 -4.52
C VAL A 299 2.14 -23.40 -3.97
N LEU A 300 1.87 -24.03 -2.83
CA LEU A 300 0.66 -23.83 -2.03
C LEU A 300 1.04 -23.54 -0.58
N ASP A 301 0.71 -22.35 -0.11
CA ASP A 301 0.90 -21.97 1.29
C ASP A 301 -0.43 -22.07 2.04
N LEU A 302 -0.50 -22.98 3.01
CA LEU A 302 -1.61 -23.22 3.93
C LEU A 302 -1.18 -23.03 5.40
N SER A 303 -0.05 -22.36 5.63
CA SER A 303 0.49 -22.10 6.98
C SER A 303 -0.43 -21.23 7.83
N CYS A 304 -0.27 -21.33 9.15
CA CYS A 304 -0.96 -20.49 10.13
C CYS A 304 -2.49 -20.43 9.95
N ASN A 305 -3.10 -21.59 9.70
CA ASN A 305 -4.54 -21.77 9.64
C ASN A 305 -5.03 -22.51 10.91
N LYS A 306 -6.31 -22.91 10.92
CA LYS A 306 -6.96 -23.61 12.04
C LYS A 306 -7.20 -25.09 11.72
N LEU A 307 -6.33 -25.71 10.93
CA LEU A 307 -6.47 -27.11 10.55
C LEU A 307 -6.26 -28.02 11.77
N ASN A 308 -7.29 -28.78 12.14
CA ASN A 308 -7.26 -29.69 13.31
C ASN A 308 -6.83 -31.12 12.96
N ARG A 309 -6.57 -31.39 11.68
CA ARG A 309 -6.00 -32.65 11.20
C ARG A 309 -5.10 -32.40 9.99
N ALA A 310 -4.20 -33.34 9.73
CA ALA A 310 -3.45 -33.34 8.49
C ALA A 310 -4.40 -33.41 7.27
N PRO A 311 -4.18 -32.59 6.23
CA PRO A 311 -4.88 -32.71 4.95
C PRO A 311 -4.68 -34.09 4.33
N ARG A 312 -5.73 -34.64 3.73
CA ARG A 312 -5.61 -35.90 2.98
C ARG A 312 -5.08 -35.65 1.57
N PRO A 313 -4.41 -36.64 0.93
CA PRO A 313 -3.94 -36.48 -0.44
C PRO A 313 -5.03 -36.08 -1.43
N GLU A 314 -6.27 -36.54 -1.24
CA GLU A 314 -7.40 -36.26 -2.13
C GLU A 314 -8.00 -34.85 -1.91
N GLU A 315 -7.63 -34.18 -0.82
CA GLU A 315 -8.07 -32.81 -0.50
C GLU A 315 -7.11 -31.76 -1.05
N LEU A 316 -5.89 -32.17 -1.40
CA LEU A 316 -4.84 -31.31 -1.90
C LEU A 316 -4.72 -31.42 -3.43
N PRO A 317 -4.33 -30.34 -4.11
CA PRO A 317 -3.94 -30.42 -5.50
C PRO A 317 -2.57 -31.09 -5.66
N ALA A 318 -2.21 -31.45 -6.89
CA ALA A 318 -0.84 -31.83 -7.19
C ALA A 318 0.07 -30.61 -6.97
N VAL A 319 0.96 -30.67 -5.99
CA VAL A 319 1.80 -29.54 -5.58
C VAL A 319 3.25 -29.96 -5.35
N ASP A 320 4.19 -29.12 -5.78
CA ASP A 320 5.64 -29.37 -5.62
C ASP A 320 6.14 -28.90 -4.25
N ASP A 321 5.72 -27.71 -3.80
CA ASP A 321 6.08 -27.09 -2.52
C ASP A 321 4.82 -26.73 -1.71
N LEU A 322 4.68 -27.34 -0.53
CA LEU A 322 3.50 -27.23 0.33
C LEU A 322 3.91 -26.80 1.73
N THR A 323 3.45 -25.63 2.14
CA THR A 323 3.70 -25.09 3.49
C THR A 323 2.48 -25.28 4.38
N LEU A 324 2.66 -25.94 5.53
CA LEU A 324 1.57 -26.22 6.49
C LEU A 324 1.93 -25.81 7.94
N GLU A 325 3.08 -25.17 8.15
CA GLU A 325 3.59 -24.78 9.46
C GLU A 325 2.59 -23.90 10.23
N GLY A 326 2.53 -24.07 11.56
CA GLY A 326 1.69 -23.25 12.43
C GLY A 326 0.20 -23.64 12.48
N ASN A 327 -0.17 -24.78 11.88
CA ASN A 327 -1.50 -25.37 12.05
C ASN A 327 -1.57 -26.21 13.34
N PRO A 328 -2.71 -26.19 14.07
CA PRO A 328 -2.87 -26.90 15.34
C PRO A 328 -2.53 -28.40 15.33
N TYR A 329 -2.81 -29.11 14.23
CA TYR A 329 -2.54 -30.54 14.16
C TYR A 329 -1.04 -30.90 14.20
N MET A 330 -0.15 -29.95 13.91
CA MET A 330 1.31 -30.17 13.92
C MET A 330 1.91 -30.09 15.32
N ASP A 331 1.27 -29.36 16.23
CA ASP A 331 1.68 -29.23 17.63
C ASP A 331 0.45 -29.27 18.54
N PRO A 332 -0.05 -30.47 18.88
CA PRO A 332 -1.21 -30.63 19.75
C PRO A 332 -0.97 -30.13 21.18
N GLU A 333 0.30 -30.05 21.61
CA GLU A 333 0.70 -29.61 22.95
C GLU A 333 0.68 -28.08 23.06
N ALA A 334 0.88 -27.34 21.95
CA ALA A 334 0.72 -25.88 21.92
C ALA A 334 -0.70 -25.41 22.29
N LEU A 335 -1.74 -26.23 22.03
CA LEU A 335 -3.12 -25.93 22.45
C LEU A 335 -3.30 -25.97 23.98
N GLN A 336 -2.45 -26.69 24.70
CA GLN A 336 -2.52 -26.80 26.18
C GLN A 336 -1.77 -25.66 26.89
N HIS A 337 -0.82 -24.99 26.22
CA HIS A 337 0.02 -23.95 26.82
C HIS A 337 -0.54 -22.52 26.63
N GLN A 338 -1.68 -22.37 25.97
CA GLN A 338 -2.30 -21.07 25.73
C GLN A 338 -2.94 -20.46 27.00
N GLU A 339 -2.94 -21.18 28.12
CA GLU A 339 -3.39 -20.69 29.44
C GLU A 339 -2.28 -20.01 30.26
N ASP A 340 -0.99 -20.08 29.88
CA ASP A 340 0.11 -19.48 30.65
C ASP A 340 1.11 -18.70 29.76
N PRO A 341 0.94 -17.35 29.60
CA PRO A 341 1.70 -16.56 28.63
C PRO A 341 3.19 -16.36 28.95
N MET A 342 3.69 -16.87 30.07
CA MET A 342 5.02 -16.55 30.62
C MET A 342 6.02 -17.72 30.63
N ALA A 343 5.65 -18.91 30.13
CA ALA A 343 6.46 -20.12 30.34
C ALA A 343 7.35 -20.57 29.16
N SER A 344 7.26 -19.98 27.96
CA SER A 344 8.07 -20.44 26.82
C SER A 344 8.65 -19.28 26.01
N GLY A 345 9.99 -19.17 26.00
CA GLY A 345 10.75 -18.26 25.14
C GLY A 345 10.77 -18.65 23.66
N VAL A 346 9.93 -19.59 23.25
CA VAL A 346 9.77 -20.02 21.87
C VAL A 346 8.73 -19.13 21.20
N VAL A 347 9.16 -18.31 20.24
CA VAL A 347 8.25 -17.51 19.42
C VAL A 347 7.43 -18.48 18.56
N PRO A 348 6.09 -18.50 18.68
CA PRO A 348 5.26 -19.35 17.84
C PRO A 348 5.51 -19.05 16.36
N PRO A 349 5.46 -20.05 15.46
CA PRO A 349 5.70 -19.85 14.03
C PRO A 349 4.83 -18.73 13.41
N CYS A 350 3.62 -18.54 13.94
CA CYS A 350 2.67 -17.54 13.48
C CYS A 350 2.78 -16.17 14.18
N ALA A 351 3.64 -16.01 15.19
CA ALA A 351 3.75 -14.76 15.96
C ALA A 351 4.54 -13.66 15.24
N ARG A 352 5.31 -14.00 14.19
CA ARG A 352 6.14 -13.03 13.46
C ARG A 352 5.36 -12.14 12.48
N SER A 353 4.17 -12.55 12.04
CA SER A 353 3.40 -11.81 11.01
C SER A 353 2.47 -10.73 11.56
N ALA A 354 2.28 -10.64 12.89
CA ALA A 354 1.49 -9.55 13.48
C ALA A 354 2.20 -8.17 13.37
N LEU A 355 3.53 -8.16 13.16
CA LEU A 355 4.35 -6.94 13.18
C LEU A 355 4.51 -6.25 11.81
N THR A 356 4.02 -6.85 10.72
CA THR A 356 3.91 -6.16 9.42
C THR A 356 2.63 -5.33 9.28
N MET A 357 1.74 -5.38 10.27
CA MET A 357 0.64 -4.45 10.41
C MET A 357 1.17 -3.14 11.00
N GLY A 358 1.18 -2.08 10.20
CA GLY A 358 1.39 -0.73 10.71
C GLY A 358 0.41 -0.48 11.85
N VAL A 359 0.94 -0.33 13.06
CA VAL A 359 0.18 -0.08 14.28
C VAL A 359 -0.50 1.28 14.12
N SER A 360 -1.77 1.25 13.74
CA SER A 360 -2.67 2.40 13.88
C SER A 360 -2.93 2.58 15.38
N GLY A 361 -2.22 3.54 15.97
CA GLY A 361 -2.30 3.84 17.40
C GLY A 361 -3.68 4.36 17.80
N THR A 362 -4.40 3.58 18.61
CA THR A 362 -5.39 4.06 19.57
C THR A 362 -5.25 3.29 20.87
N LEU A 363 -4.46 3.84 21.79
CA LEU A 363 -4.42 3.40 23.19
C LEU A 363 -5.75 3.79 23.85
N ALA A 364 -6.69 2.85 23.92
CA ALA A 364 -7.83 2.94 24.81
C ALA A 364 -7.37 2.54 26.23
N LEU A 365 -7.12 3.55 27.08
CA LEU A 365 -6.90 3.39 28.51
C LEU A 365 -8.21 2.93 29.18
N LEU A 366 -8.33 1.62 29.42
CA LEU A 366 -9.26 1.08 30.42
C LEU A 366 -8.55 1.12 31.79
N GLN A 367 -8.84 2.14 32.60
CA GLN A 367 -8.56 2.08 34.04
C GLN A 367 -9.81 1.62 34.79
N GLY A 368 -9.61 0.54 35.54
CA GLY A 368 -10.64 -0.23 36.19
C GLY A 368 -11.30 0.50 37.35
N ALA A 369 -12.60 0.22 37.49
CA ALA A 369 -13.33 0.41 38.73
C ALA A 369 -12.72 -0.48 39.82
N ARG A 370 -12.27 0.13 40.92
CA ARG A 370 -12.15 -0.53 42.22
C ARG A 370 -12.99 0.26 43.21
N GLY A 371 -13.99 -0.42 43.75
CA GLY A 371 -14.86 0.10 44.80
C GLY A 371 -14.15 0.26 46.12
N PHE A 372 -14.67 1.20 46.91
CA PHE A 372 -14.61 1.20 48.36
C PHE A 372 -16.00 1.54 48.88
N ALA A 373 -16.62 0.56 49.53
CA ALA A 373 -17.54 0.70 50.66
C ALA A 373 -17.26 -0.48 51.58
#